data_AF-A0A537GW58-F1
#
_entry.id   AF-A0A537GW58-F1
#
_cell.length_a   1.000
_cell.length_b   1.000
_cell.length_c   1.000
_cell.angle_alpha   90.00
_cell.angle_beta   90.00
_cell.angle_gamma   90.00
#
_symmetry.space_group_name_H-M   'P 1'
#
loop_
_entity.id
_entity.type
_entity.pdbx_description
1 polymer ?
#
loop_
_entity_poly.entity_id
_entity_poly.type
_entity_poly.pdbx_seq_one_letter_code
_entity_poly.pdbx_strand_id
1 'polypeptide(L)'
;MGRQLGIYFTKEDCQKFLDFAKTTGNVVALPWRSPTTDFASIETIDDKNFGFFLFNRGVSSNLVTRHVTQQGYYVIDSLQSSVIEFSGSSIRNNTMFPGRIWADFTFLNKERTALLPKEPEFSEWYDTFAGWIRKHSERVVWTDSVRRQTSIVGYAGIGAQKFCDSGGRLSLNPPSIAKPQPDEKLLGRILYRDSETYRAYLQDIVRRRLARPKDRIKLTCHLCGDRFYYENRNIHNVRVDDWTIHCPKVCPGCGEKRKLHGGVYQPTHSCGWDVMRDETYKQKDHAPINKNELQWLMRYLGRES
;
A
#
# COMPACT_ATOMS: atom_id res chain seq x y z
N MET A 1 15.77 -7.38 -6.41
CA MET A 1 14.31 -7.36 -6.09
C MET A 1 14.05 -8.33 -4.95
N GLY A 2 13.23 -7.95 -3.98
CA GLY A 2 12.85 -8.85 -2.88
C GLY A 2 11.83 -9.92 -3.28
N ARG A 3 11.78 -11.01 -2.51
CA ARG A 3 10.75 -12.06 -2.62
C ARG A 3 9.95 -12.13 -1.33
N GLN A 4 8.70 -12.53 -1.47
CA GLN A 4 7.78 -12.71 -0.33
C GLN A 4 6.95 -13.97 -0.47
N LEU A 5 6.55 -14.53 0.68
CA LEU A 5 5.60 -15.62 0.77
C LEU A 5 4.63 -15.33 1.92
N GLY A 6 3.34 -15.17 1.60
CA GLY A 6 2.30 -14.97 2.60
C GLY A 6 2.02 -16.25 3.38
N ILE A 7 1.83 -16.13 4.70
CA ILE A 7 1.57 -17.26 5.60
C ILE A 7 0.40 -16.96 6.53
N TYR A 8 -0.32 -18.02 6.90
CA TYR A 8 -1.35 -18.04 7.94
C TYR A 8 -0.90 -19.05 8.98
N PHE A 9 -0.14 -18.60 9.98
CA PHE A 9 0.46 -19.43 11.01
C PHE A 9 -0.07 -19.04 12.39
N THR A 10 -0.52 -20.04 13.15
CA THR A 10 -0.70 -19.92 14.60
C THR A 10 0.65 -19.85 15.31
N LYS A 11 0.65 -19.61 16.63
CA LYS A 11 1.86 -19.63 17.45
C LYS A 11 2.59 -20.97 17.35
N GLU A 12 1.84 -22.06 17.33
CA GLU A 12 2.36 -23.43 17.21
C GLU A 12 2.97 -23.67 15.82
N ASP A 13 2.36 -23.14 14.76
CA ASP A 13 2.92 -23.22 13.41
C ASP A 13 4.21 -22.39 13.30
N CYS A 14 4.24 -21.19 13.89
CA CYS A 14 5.43 -20.35 13.96
C CYS A 14 6.58 -21.05 14.68
N GLN A 15 6.30 -21.73 15.82
CA GLN A 15 7.32 -22.49 16.54
C GLN A 15 7.87 -23.64 15.69
N LYS A 16 7.01 -24.42 15.04
CA LYS A 16 7.46 -25.51 14.14
C LYS A 16 8.31 -24.99 12.99
N PHE A 17 7.96 -23.83 12.44
CA PHE A 17 8.76 -23.17 11.41
C PHE A 17 10.14 -22.75 11.94
N LEU A 18 10.19 -22.15 13.14
CA LEU A 18 11.45 -21.76 13.79
C LEU A 18 12.32 -22.99 14.08
N ASP A 19 11.74 -24.06 14.60
CA ASP A 19 12.44 -25.31 14.89
C ASP A 19 13.05 -25.91 13.61
N PHE A 20 12.26 -25.99 12.53
CA PHE A 20 12.77 -26.37 11.22
C PHE A 20 13.88 -25.43 10.75
N ALA A 21 13.73 -24.12 10.93
CA ALA A 21 14.71 -23.18 10.42
C ALA A 21 16.09 -23.39 11.05
N LYS A 22 16.12 -23.71 12.35
CA LYS A 22 17.36 -24.06 13.08
C LYS A 22 18.02 -25.34 12.57
N THR A 23 17.29 -26.26 11.93
CA THR A 23 17.90 -27.47 11.35
C THR A 23 18.56 -27.22 9.98
N THR A 24 18.42 -26.03 9.39
CA THR A 24 18.95 -25.70 8.05
C THR A 24 20.40 -25.20 8.05
N GLY A 25 21.09 -25.22 9.18
CA GLY A 25 22.50 -24.84 9.30
C GLY A 25 22.78 -24.05 10.58
N ASN A 26 23.74 -23.12 10.53
CA ASN A 26 24.09 -22.25 11.65
C ASN A 26 23.14 -21.04 11.73
N VAL A 27 21.85 -21.32 11.91
CA VAL A 27 20.77 -20.33 11.91
C VAL A 27 20.49 -19.82 13.31
N VAL A 28 20.41 -18.50 13.45
CA VAL A 28 19.92 -17.80 14.64
C VAL A 28 18.69 -16.97 14.29
N ALA A 29 17.71 -16.95 15.19
CA ALA A 29 16.57 -16.05 15.08
C ALA A 29 16.81 -14.82 15.96
N LEU A 30 16.70 -13.62 15.40
CA LEU A 30 17.06 -12.37 16.04
C LEU A 30 15.83 -11.44 16.10
N PRO A 31 15.58 -10.73 17.20
CA PRO A 31 14.47 -9.80 17.28
C PRO A 31 14.67 -8.62 16.31
N TRP A 32 13.58 -7.94 15.96
CA TRP A 32 13.66 -6.75 15.09
C TRP A 32 14.42 -5.58 15.70
N ARG A 33 14.46 -5.51 17.03
CA ARG A 33 15.13 -4.46 17.78
C ARG A 33 15.86 -5.04 18.98
N SER A 34 16.98 -4.43 19.34
CA SER A 34 17.76 -4.74 20.55
C SER A 34 18.25 -3.45 21.20
N PRO A 35 18.35 -3.36 22.54
CA PRO A 35 18.99 -2.22 23.19
C PRO A 35 20.50 -2.13 22.90
N THR A 36 21.11 -3.21 22.41
CA THR A 36 22.55 -3.29 22.11
C THR A 36 22.77 -3.83 20.69
N THR A 37 24.03 -3.80 20.21
CA THR A 37 24.42 -4.45 18.96
C THR A 37 24.46 -5.98 19.05
N ASP A 38 24.41 -6.54 20.27
CA ASP A 38 24.37 -7.98 20.52
C ASP A 38 22.92 -8.44 20.67
N PHE A 39 22.36 -8.99 19.61
CA PHE A 39 20.96 -9.39 19.56
C PHE A 39 20.82 -10.77 20.21
N ALA A 40 20.08 -10.84 21.32
CA ALA A 40 19.74 -12.10 21.97
C ALA A 40 18.93 -13.00 21.02
N SER A 41 19.34 -14.27 20.92
CA SER A 41 18.65 -15.27 20.08
C SER A 41 17.24 -15.54 20.61
N ILE A 42 16.28 -15.68 19.69
CA ILE A 42 14.92 -16.11 19.99
C ILE A 42 14.90 -17.64 19.96
N GLU A 43 14.74 -18.23 21.14
CA GLU A 43 14.63 -19.67 21.27
C GLU A 43 13.22 -20.19 21.11
N THR A 44 12.23 -19.42 21.55
CA THR A 44 10.81 -19.80 21.52
C THR A 44 9.95 -18.63 21.03
N ILE A 45 8.88 -18.97 20.32
CA ILE A 45 7.88 -18.01 19.86
C ILE A 45 6.93 -17.68 21.01
N ASP A 46 6.87 -16.41 21.36
CA ASP A 46 5.92 -15.84 22.29
C ASP A 46 5.20 -14.63 21.68
N ASP A 47 4.24 -14.09 22.41
CA ASP A 47 3.38 -13.00 21.93
C ASP A 47 4.15 -11.69 21.71
N LYS A 48 5.39 -11.58 22.24
CA LYS A 48 6.27 -10.42 22.09
C LYS A 48 7.18 -10.55 20.85
N ASN A 49 7.44 -11.77 20.41
CA ASN A 49 8.42 -12.10 19.38
C ASN A 49 7.79 -12.72 18.12
N PHE A 50 6.55 -12.31 17.79
CA PHE A 50 5.87 -12.72 16.56
C PHE A 50 6.51 -12.16 15.27
N GLY A 51 7.50 -11.28 15.38
CA GLY A 51 8.32 -10.79 14.26
C GLY A 51 9.81 -10.91 14.59
N PHE A 52 10.58 -11.53 13.70
CA PHE A 52 12.02 -11.74 13.88
C PHE A 52 12.75 -11.81 12.53
N PHE A 53 14.08 -11.83 12.57
CA PHE A 53 14.94 -12.11 11.44
C PHE A 53 15.60 -13.48 11.61
N LEU A 54 15.66 -14.27 10.55
CA LEU A 54 16.53 -15.45 10.47
C LEU A 54 17.85 -15.04 9.84
N PHE A 55 18.95 -15.36 10.50
CA PHE A 55 20.31 -15.14 10.01
C PHE A 55 21.10 -16.45 10.05
N ASN A 56 21.66 -16.86 8.92
CA ASN A 56 22.49 -18.05 8.82
C ASN A 56 23.97 -17.66 8.71
N ARG A 57 24.72 -17.89 9.79
CA ARG A 57 26.15 -17.60 9.88
C ARG A 57 26.99 -18.44 8.91
N GLY A 58 26.46 -19.55 8.42
CA GLY A 58 27.10 -20.37 7.39
C GLY A 58 26.87 -19.86 5.96
N VAL A 59 25.89 -18.99 5.74
CA VAL A 59 25.55 -18.43 4.42
C VAL A 59 26.11 -17.02 4.25
N SER A 60 26.08 -16.21 5.32
CA SER A 60 26.64 -14.86 5.29
C SER A 60 27.28 -14.53 6.63
N SER A 61 28.39 -13.79 6.59
CA SER A 61 29.06 -13.22 7.76
C SER A 61 28.64 -11.78 8.03
N ASN A 62 27.90 -11.14 7.10
CA ASN A 62 27.64 -9.71 7.14
C ASN A 62 26.26 -9.40 7.75
N LEU A 63 26.20 -9.35 9.09
CA LEU A 63 25.05 -8.82 9.80
C LEU A 63 25.25 -7.33 10.08
N VAL A 64 24.63 -6.48 9.28
CA VAL A 64 24.70 -5.02 9.43
C VAL A 64 23.62 -4.55 10.38
N THR A 65 24.02 -3.82 11.42
CA THR A 65 23.09 -3.18 12.36
C THR A 65 23.20 -1.66 12.29
N ARG A 66 22.11 -0.97 12.60
CA ARG A 66 22.09 0.50 12.69
C ARG A 66 21.43 0.94 13.99
N HIS A 67 21.96 1.99 14.59
CA HIS A 67 21.38 2.62 15.77
C HIS A 67 20.26 3.59 15.36
N VAL A 68 19.09 3.45 15.99
CA VAL A 68 17.97 4.37 15.85
C VAL A 68 18.05 5.40 16.99
N THR A 69 18.88 6.42 16.80
CA THR A 69 19.28 7.37 17.86
C THR A 69 18.10 8.00 18.59
N GLN A 70 17.02 8.34 17.87
CA GLN A 70 15.83 8.95 18.45
C GLN A 70 15.06 8.03 19.41
N GLN A 71 15.25 6.71 19.29
CA GLN A 71 14.48 5.71 20.03
C GLN A 71 15.36 4.84 20.94
N GLY A 72 16.70 5.03 20.91
CA GLY A 72 17.64 4.39 21.82
C GLY A 72 17.76 2.87 21.64
N TYR A 73 17.57 2.35 20.42
CA TYR A 73 17.74 0.93 20.13
C TYR A 73 18.42 0.68 18.79
N TYR A 74 18.95 -0.52 18.61
CA TYR A 74 19.54 -1.02 17.38
C TYR A 74 18.55 -1.86 16.59
N VAL A 75 18.66 -1.82 15.27
CA VAL A 75 17.92 -2.69 14.34
C VAL A 75 18.86 -3.31 13.33
N ILE A 76 18.47 -4.46 12.81
CA ILE A 76 19.15 -5.09 11.67
C ILE A 76 18.75 -4.35 10.40
N ASP A 77 19.75 -3.97 9.59
CA ASP A 77 19.53 -3.41 8.26
C ASP A 77 19.34 -4.56 7.27
N SER A 78 18.08 -4.95 7.02
CA SER A 78 17.74 -6.04 6.11
C SER A 78 18.09 -5.77 4.64
N LEU A 79 18.26 -4.50 4.25
CA LEU A 79 18.68 -4.13 2.90
C LEU A 79 20.16 -4.43 2.70
N GLN A 80 20.98 -4.32 3.76
CA GLN A 80 22.42 -4.56 3.73
C GLN A 80 22.81 -5.96 4.24
N SER A 81 21.94 -6.63 5.00
CA SER A 81 22.22 -7.94 5.61
C SER A 81 21.50 -9.07 4.87
N SER A 82 22.14 -10.24 4.75
CA SER A 82 21.53 -11.46 4.20
C SER A 82 20.69 -12.17 5.26
N VAL A 83 19.54 -11.56 5.58
CA VAL A 83 18.57 -12.03 6.57
C VAL A 83 17.20 -12.22 5.95
N ILE A 84 16.44 -13.18 6.48
CA ILE A 84 15.04 -13.39 6.12
C ILE A 84 14.16 -12.83 7.22
N GLU A 85 13.32 -11.86 6.89
CA GLU A 85 12.32 -11.31 7.79
C GLU A 85 11.16 -12.31 7.91
N PHE A 86 10.80 -12.67 9.13
CA PHE A 86 9.58 -13.38 9.46
C PHE A 86 8.62 -12.43 10.19
N SER A 87 7.38 -12.39 9.73
CA SER A 87 6.25 -11.75 10.40
C SER A 87 5.15 -12.78 10.58
N GLY A 88 4.81 -13.11 11.82
CA GLY A 88 3.73 -14.03 12.13
C GLY A 88 2.35 -13.45 11.83
N SER A 89 1.36 -14.33 11.72
CA SER A 89 -0.03 -13.93 11.50
C SER A 89 -0.62 -13.29 12.75
N SER A 90 -1.56 -12.36 12.57
CA SER A 90 -2.28 -11.75 13.69
C SER A 90 -3.74 -12.19 13.68
N ILE A 91 -4.35 -12.34 14.86
CA ILE A 91 -5.75 -12.73 15.01
C ILE A 91 -6.50 -11.58 15.69
N ARG A 92 -7.62 -11.13 15.09
CA ARG A 92 -8.54 -10.16 15.70
C ARG A 92 -9.97 -10.48 15.30
N ASN A 93 -10.92 -10.39 16.23
CA ASN A 93 -12.36 -10.63 15.97
C ASN A 93 -12.61 -11.94 15.20
N ASN A 94 -12.02 -13.04 15.68
CA ASN A 94 -12.10 -14.36 15.06
C ASN A 94 -11.66 -14.39 13.57
N THR A 95 -10.78 -13.47 13.19
CA THR A 95 -10.21 -13.38 11.83
C THR A 95 -8.70 -13.37 11.92
N MET A 96 -8.05 -14.27 11.18
CA MET A 96 -6.60 -14.35 11.03
C MET A 96 -6.17 -13.55 9.79
N PHE A 97 -5.15 -12.72 9.98
CA PHE A 97 -4.53 -11.88 8.97
C PHE A 97 -3.16 -12.43 8.61
N PRO A 98 -2.74 -12.31 7.34
CA PRO A 98 -1.56 -13.00 6.87
C PRO A 98 -0.31 -12.38 7.50
N GLY A 99 0.59 -13.26 7.89
CA GLY A 99 1.99 -12.95 8.09
C GLY A 99 2.75 -13.10 6.77
N ARG A 100 4.07 -13.04 6.83
CA ARG A 100 4.93 -13.31 5.67
C ARG A 100 6.33 -13.76 6.08
N ILE A 101 7.00 -14.44 5.17
CA ILE A 101 8.46 -14.34 5.07
C ILE A 101 8.83 -13.39 3.93
N TRP A 102 9.89 -12.60 4.14
CA TRP A 102 10.39 -11.63 3.17
C TRP A 102 11.92 -11.63 3.16
N ALA A 103 12.53 -11.48 1.99
CA ALA A 103 13.96 -11.26 1.87
C ALA A 103 14.29 -10.39 0.65
N ASP A 104 15.23 -9.47 0.82
CA ASP A 104 15.84 -8.71 -0.26
C ASP A 104 17.11 -9.40 -0.75
N PHE A 105 17.22 -9.68 -2.05
CA PHE A 105 18.37 -10.38 -2.66
C PHE A 105 19.37 -9.44 -3.32
N THR A 106 19.21 -8.14 -3.11
CA THR A 106 20.08 -7.10 -3.66
C THR A 106 20.34 -6.05 -2.59
N PHE A 107 21.54 -5.49 -2.57
CA PHE A 107 21.92 -4.40 -1.66
C PHE A 107 22.53 -3.24 -2.44
N LEU A 108 22.45 -2.02 -1.89
CA LEU A 108 23.08 -0.85 -2.48
C LEU A 108 24.54 -0.78 -2.05
N ASN A 109 25.45 -0.98 -2.99
CA ASN A 109 26.87 -0.71 -2.78
C ASN A 109 27.11 0.80 -2.92
N LYS A 110 27.47 1.46 -1.81
CA LYS A 110 27.63 2.92 -1.75
C LYS A 110 28.81 3.42 -2.57
N GLU A 111 29.89 2.65 -2.66
CA GLU A 111 31.10 3.05 -3.41
C GLU A 111 30.84 3.07 -4.91
N ARG A 112 30.11 2.06 -5.40
CA ARG A 112 29.79 1.90 -6.82
C ARG A 112 28.48 2.57 -7.23
N THR A 113 27.72 3.08 -6.26
CA THR A 113 26.36 3.62 -6.45
C THR A 113 25.47 2.65 -7.27
N ALA A 114 25.61 1.36 -7.01
CA ALA A 114 25.00 0.30 -7.80
C ALA A 114 24.33 -0.75 -6.90
N LEU A 115 23.23 -1.33 -7.40
CA LEU A 115 22.60 -2.48 -6.76
C LEU A 115 23.39 -3.74 -7.13
N LEU A 116 23.95 -4.41 -6.13
CA LEU A 116 24.64 -5.68 -6.29
C LEU A 116 23.79 -6.82 -5.72
N PRO A 117 23.87 -8.03 -6.32
CA PRO A 117 23.23 -9.21 -5.74
C PRO A 117 23.88 -9.56 -4.40
N LYS A 118 23.07 -10.10 -3.48
CA LYS A 118 23.57 -10.81 -2.29
C LYS A 118 24.11 -12.19 -2.68
N GLU A 119 24.64 -12.93 -1.72
CA GLU A 119 25.23 -14.26 -1.92
C GLU A 119 24.23 -15.22 -2.60
N PRO A 120 24.62 -15.98 -3.64
CA PRO A 120 23.73 -16.97 -4.28
C PRO A 120 23.14 -17.97 -3.29
N GLU A 121 23.95 -18.43 -2.32
CA GLU A 121 23.58 -19.35 -1.26
C GLU A 121 22.44 -18.79 -0.38
N PHE A 122 22.35 -17.46 -0.25
CA PHE A 122 21.24 -16.82 0.46
C PHE A 122 19.91 -16.98 -0.28
N SER A 123 19.92 -16.95 -1.62
CA SER A 123 18.73 -17.22 -2.42
C SER A 123 18.26 -18.66 -2.27
N GLU A 124 19.19 -19.62 -2.34
CA GLU A 124 18.90 -21.05 -2.18
C GLU A 124 18.39 -21.36 -0.76
N TRP A 125 18.97 -20.72 0.24
CA TRP A 125 18.53 -20.85 1.63
C TRP A 125 17.11 -20.31 1.83
N TYR A 126 16.73 -19.18 1.23
CA TYR A 126 15.33 -18.74 1.22
C TYR A 126 14.39 -19.76 0.55
N ASP A 127 14.82 -20.35 -0.57
CA ASP A 127 14.02 -21.33 -1.29
C ASP A 127 13.79 -22.61 -0.48
N THR A 128 14.71 -22.95 0.43
CA THR A 128 14.54 -24.03 1.41
C THR A 128 13.35 -23.75 2.33
N PHE A 129 13.22 -22.52 2.87
CA PHE A 129 12.06 -22.15 3.69
C PHE A 129 10.77 -22.10 2.90
N ALA A 130 10.80 -21.48 1.72
CA ALA A 130 9.61 -21.40 0.87
C ALA A 130 9.13 -22.80 0.45
N GLY A 131 10.06 -23.72 0.14
CA GLY A 131 9.77 -25.12 -0.15
C GLY A 131 9.17 -25.86 1.04
N TRP A 132 9.74 -25.67 2.24
CA TRP A 132 9.19 -26.27 3.46
C TRP A 132 7.77 -25.79 3.75
N ILE A 133 7.51 -24.47 3.67
CA ILE A 133 6.18 -23.89 3.90
C ILE A 133 5.18 -24.49 2.90
N ARG A 134 5.54 -24.54 1.60
CA ARG A 134 4.68 -25.14 0.55
C ARG A 134 4.37 -26.62 0.80
N LYS A 135 5.28 -27.36 1.42
CA LYS A 135 5.13 -28.80 1.69
C LYS A 135 4.31 -29.09 2.95
N HIS A 136 4.37 -28.22 3.96
CA HIS A 136 3.76 -28.46 5.28
C HIS A 136 2.56 -27.55 5.56
N SER A 137 2.02 -26.87 4.53
CA SER A 137 0.90 -25.94 4.65
C SER A 137 -0.03 -26.07 3.45
N GLU A 138 -1.30 -25.78 3.67
CA GLU A 138 -2.32 -25.78 2.62
C GLU A 138 -2.32 -24.46 1.85
N ARG A 139 -2.61 -24.52 0.55
CA ARG A 139 -2.66 -23.32 -0.30
C ARG A 139 -3.91 -22.52 0.03
N VAL A 140 -3.73 -21.26 0.40
CA VAL A 140 -4.84 -20.31 0.51
C VAL A 140 -5.06 -19.68 -0.86
N VAL A 141 -6.24 -19.94 -1.40
CA VAL A 141 -6.62 -19.52 -2.74
C VAL A 141 -7.70 -18.45 -2.63
N TRP A 142 -7.52 -17.35 -3.36
CA TRP A 142 -8.50 -16.29 -3.47
C TRP A 142 -8.95 -16.12 -4.91
N THR A 143 -10.26 -15.97 -5.10
CA THR A 143 -10.86 -15.68 -6.39
C THR A 143 -11.35 -14.24 -6.40
N ASP A 144 -10.76 -13.43 -7.29
CA ASP A 144 -11.24 -12.08 -7.56
C ASP A 144 -12.64 -12.16 -8.15
N SER A 145 -13.66 -11.67 -7.45
CA SER A 145 -15.04 -11.72 -7.93
C SER A 145 -15.29 -10.90 -9.19
N VAL A 146 -14.48 -9.87 -9.43
CA VAL A 146 -14.59 -8.97 -10.59
C VAL A 146 -13.85 -9.56 -11.78
N ARG A 147 -12.62 -10.03 -11.57
CA ARG A 147 -11.77 -10.57 -12.65
C ARG A 147 -11.99 -12.05 -12.90
N ARG A 148 -12.69 -12.75 -12.00
CA ARG A 148 -12.83 -14.22 -11.96
C ARG A 148 -11.48 -14.93 -12.02
N GLN A 149 -10.43 -14.27 -11.51
CA GLN A 149 -9.08 -14.79 -11.51
C GLN A 149 -8.78 -15.39 -10.15
N THR A 150 -8.32 -16.63 -10.17
CA THR A 150 -7.91 -17.36 -8.98
C THR A 150 -6.41 -17.20 -8.78
N SER A 151 -5.99 -16.87 -7.56
CA SER A 151 -4.57 -16.67 -7.21
C SER A 151 -4.27 -17.26 -5.83
N ILE A 152 -3.07 -17.81 -5.68
CA ILE A 152 -2.57 -18.24 -4.37
C ILE A 152 -2.11 -16.99 -3.64
N VAL A 153 -2.71 -16.73 -2.48
CA VAL A 153 -2.44 -15.53 -1.66
C VAL A 153 -1.57 -15.82 -0.45
N GLY A 154 -1.42 -17.10 -0.08
CA GLY A 154 -0.58 -17.52 1.01
C GLY A 154 -0.71 -19.00 1.31
N TYR A 155 -0.13 -19.42 2.44
CA TYR A 155 -0.09 -20.80 2.89
C TYR A 155 -0.55 -20.91 4.34
N ALA A 156 -1.50 -21.80 4.62
CA ALA A 156 -2.08 -22.01 5.95
C ALA A 156 -1.45 -23.23 6.63
N GLY A 157 -0.78 -22.98 7.76
CA GLY A 157 -0.25 -24.02 8.62
C GLY A 157 -1.37 -24.88 9.23
N ILE A 158 -1.00 -26.00 9.85
CA ILE A 158 -1.95 -26.95 10.44
C ILE A 158 -2.80 -26.26 11.52
N GLY A 159 -2.19 -25.41 12.35
CA GLY A 159 -2.92 -24.66 13.36
C GLY A 159 -3.91 -23.66 12.75
N ALA A 160 -3.56 -23.00 11.65
CA ALA A 160 -4.48 -22.10 10.95
C ALA A 160 -5.67 -22.85 10.30
N GLN A 161 -5.46 -24.08 9.84
CA GLN A 161 -6.54 -24.94 9.38
C GLN A 161 -7.51 -25.27 10.53
N LYS A 162 -6.98 -25.73 11.68
CA LYS A 162 -7.79 -25.96 12.89
C LYS A 162 -8.53 -24.71 13.36
N PHE A 163 -7.92 -23.53 13.22
CA PHE A 163 -8.57 -22.26 13.50
C PHE A 163 -9.77 -22.02 12.55
N CYS A 164 -9.67 -22.35 11.27
CA CYS A 164 -10.79 -22.27 10.34
C CYS A 164 -11.89 -23.30 10.66
N ASP A 165 -11.49 -24.54 10.99
CA ASP A 165 -12.43 -25.62 11.34
C ASP A 165 -13.26 -25.29 12.59
N SER A 166 -12.73 -24.49 13.50
CA SER A 166 -13.44 -23.98 14.68
C SER A 166 -14.29 -22.72 14.41
N GLY A 167 -14.46 -22.33 13.15
CA GLY A 167 -15.29 -21.20 12.72
C GLY A 167 -14.53 -19.87 12.56
N GLY A 168 -13.21 -19.88 12.69
CA GLY A 168 -12.35 -18.75 12.36
C GLY A 168 -12.33 -18.44 10.86
N ARG A 169 -11.91 -17.22 10.49
CA ARG A 169 -11.83 -16.78 9.09
C ARG A 169 -10.43 -16.30 8.71
N LEU A 170 -10.01 -16.56 7.47
CA LEU A 170 -8.79 -15.96 6.92
C LEU A 170 -9.14 -14.69 6.13
N SER A 171 -8.39 -13.61 6.35
CA SER A 171 -8.49 -12.37 5.57
C SER A 171 -7.22 -12.17 4.75
N LEU A 172 -7.33 -11.48 3.61
CA LEU A 172 -6.16 -11.09 2.81
C LEU A 172 -5.48 -9.82 3.31
N ASN A 173 -6.28 -8.90 3.84
CA ASN A 173 -5.81 -7.59 4.22
C ASN A 173 -5.76 -7.54 5.74
N PRO A 174 -4.62 -7.23 6.38
CA PRO A 174 -4.64 -6.84 7.78
C PRO A 174 -5.70 -5.75 7.95
N PRO A 175 -6.39 -5.69 9.10
CA PRO A 175 -7.34 -4.62 9.30
C PRO A 175 -6.51 -3.36 9.14
N SER A 176 -6.87 -2.51 8.16
CA SER A 176 -6.30 -1.16 8.10
C SER A 176 -6.41 -0.67 9.53
N ILE A 177 -5.32 -0.23 10.15
CA ILE A 177 -5.41 0.53 11.39
C ILE A 177 -6.37 1.64 11.04
N ALA A 178 -7.64 1.44 11.37
CA ALA A 178 -8.65 2.38 11.04
C ALA A 178 -8.17 3.58 11.83
N LYS A 179 -7.81 4.67 11.13
CA LYS A 179 -8.01 5.99 11.72
C LYS A 179 -9.32 5.87 12.48
N PRO A 180 -9.38 6.22 13.79
CA PRO A 180 -10.59 6.06 14.59
C PRO A 180 -11.74 6.49 13.69
N GLN A 181 -12.58 5.52 13.32
CA GLN A 181 -13.67 5.80 12.40
C GLN A 181 -14.48 6.89 13.10
N PRO A 182 -14.68 8.07 12.49
CA PRO A 182 -15.74 8.92 12.97
C PRO A 182 -17.02 8.17 12.62
N ASP A 183 -17.66 7.64 13.66
CA ASP A 183 -18.94 6.90 13.61
C ASP A 183 -20.07 7.68 12.90
N GLU A 184 -19.84 8.97 12.59
CA GLU A 184 -20.72 9.84 11.83
C GLU A 184 -21.02 9.35 10.40
N LYS A 185 -20.11 8.62 9.73
CA LYS A 185 -20.36 8.13 8.36
C LYS A 185 -21.32 6.94 8.30
N LEU A 186 -21.39 6.13 9.35
CA LEU A 186 -22.35 5.02 9.42
C LEU A 186 -23.70 5.52 9.92
N LEU A 187 -23.72 6.42 10.92
CA LEU A 187 -24.92 7.11 11.38
C LEU A 187 -25.58 7.92 10.25
N GLY A 188 -24.80 8.65 9.43
CA GLY A 188 -25.34 9.36 8.27
C GLY A 188 -25.95 8.45 7.20
N ARG A 189 -25.49 7.20 7.07
CA ARG A 189 -26.08 6.22 6.14
C ARG A 189 -27.33 5.54 6.68
N ILE A 190 -27.47 5.44 8.00
CA ILE A 190 -28.64 4.86 8.66
C ILE A 190 -29.75 5.92 8.79
N LEU A 191 -29.41 7.17 9.12
CA LEU A 191 -30.38 8.23 9.38
C LEU A 191 -30.96 8.89 8.13
N TYR A 192 -30.26 8.88 6.98
CA TYR A 192 -30.71 9.57 5.76
C TYR A 192 -31.10 8.66 4.60
N ARG A 193 -31.20 7.34 4.84
CA ARG A 193 -31.42 6.33 3.79
C ARG A 193 -32.66 6.57 2.93
N ASP A 194 -33.68 7.21 3.51
CA ASP A 194 -34.94 7.54 2.83
C ASP A 194 -35.14 9.02 2.50
N SER A 195 -34.13 9.87 2.74
CA SER A 195 -34.21 11.26 2.29
C SER A 195 -34.05 11.36 0.77
N GLU A 196 -34.84 12.23 0.16
CA GLU A 196 -34.80 12.50 -1.28
C GLU A 196 -33.41 12.98 -1.73
N THR A 197 -32.73 13.77 -0.90
CA THR A 197 -31.35 14.21 -1.09
C THR A 197 -30.34 13.06 -1.16
N TYR A 198 -30.50 12.02 -0.33
CA TYR A 198 -29.59 10.87 -0.33
C TYR A 198 -29.86 9.94 -1.53
N ARG A 199 -31.13 9.78 -1.92
CA ARG A 199 -31.48 9.07 -3.17
C ARG A 199 -30.93 9.78 -4.40
N ALA A 200 -31.06 11.11 -4.47
CA ALA A 200 -30.47 11.92 -5.54
C ALA A 200 -28.94 11.78 -5.59
N TYR A 201 -28.27 11.79 -4.43
CA TYR A 201 -26.83 11.58 -4.32
C TYR A 201 -26.39 10.18 -4.80
N LEU A 202 -27.11 9.12 -4.42
CA LEU A 202 -26.80 7.76 -4.86
C LEU A 202 -27.07 7.56 -6.35
N GLN A 203 -28.17 8.11 -6.87
CA GLN A 203 -28.47 8.09 -8.31
C GLN A 203 -27.40 8.81 -9.12
N ASP A 204 -26.91 9.95 -8.62
CA ASP A 204 -25.83 10.71 -9.23
C ASP A 204 -24.50 9.94 -9.20
N ILE A 205 -24.16 9.24 -8.11
CA ILE A 205 -22.98 8.36 -8.04
C ILE A 205 -23.08 7.19 -9.03
N VAL A 206 -24.24 6.54 -9.11
CA VAL A 206 -24.46 5.40 -10.01
C VAL A 206 -24.39 5.87 -11.47
N ARG A 207 -25.02 7.02 -11.79
CA ARG A 207 -24.93 7.68 -13.10
C ARG A 207 -23.48 8.01 -13.46
N ARG A 208 -22.70 8.55 -12.52
CA ARG A 208 -21.26 8.87 -12.68
C ARG A 208 -20.40 7.63 -12.94
N ARG A 209 -20.75 6.48 -12.36
CA ARG A 209 -19.97 5.23 -12.47
C ARG A 209 -20.30 4.41 -13.71
N LEU A 210 -21.51 4.55 -14.25
CA LEU A 210 -21.98 3.76 -15.39
C LEU A 210 -21.86 4.50 -16.74
N ALA A 211 -21.54 5.78 -16.76
CA ALA A 211 -21.32 6.54 -18.00
C ALA A 211 -20.00 6.13 -18.71
N ARG A 212 -20.03 5.99 -20.04
CA ARG A 212 -18.82 5.70 -20.84
C ARG A 212 -17.88 6.92 -20.82
N PRO A 213 -16.56 6.76 -21.07
CA PRO A 213 -15.60 7.88 -21.04
C PRO A 213 -15.93 9.06 -21.96
N LYS A 214 -16.64 8.81 -23.07
CA LYS A 214 -17.10 9.85 -24.01
C LYS A 214 -18.35 10.61 -23.52
N ASP A 215 -19.01 10.12 -22.47
CA ASP A 215 -20.20 10.70 -21.84
C ASP A 215 -19.90 11.36 -20.48
N ARG A 216 -18.62 11.64 -20.19
CA ARG A 216 -18.21 12.34 -18.95
C ARG A 216 -19.00 13.64 -18.81
N ILE A 217 -19.54 13.84 -17.60
CA ILE A 217 -20.52 14.87 -17.27
C ILE A 217 -20.01 16.26 -17.69
N LYS A 218 -20.72 16.90 -18.63
CA LYS A 218 -20.59 18.31 -18.91
C LYS A 218 -21.21 19.07 -17.75
N LEU A 219 -20.36 19.72 -16.96
CA LEU A 219 -20.81 20.65 -15.93
C LEU A 219 -20.92 22.03 -16.56
N THR A 220 -22.02 22.72 -16.29
CA THR A 220 -22.22 24.11 -16.70
C THR A 220 -22.11 24.99 -15.44
N CYS A 221 -21.29 26.04 -15.47
CA CYS A 221 -21.27 27.03 -14.41
C CYS A 221 -22.60 27.78 -14.42
N HIS A 222 -23.32 27.81 -13.29
CA HIS A 222 -24.59 28.53 -13.21
C HIS A 222 -24.42 30.06 -13.22
N LEU A 223 -23.22 30.56 -12.92
CA LEU A 223 -22.94 32.00 -12.90
C LEU A 223 -22.62 32.55 -14.30
N CYS A 224 -21.77 31.85 -15.06
CA CYS A 224 -21.28 32.33 -16.36
C CYS A 224 -21.64 31.43 -17.55
N GLY A 225 -22.34 30.31 -17.33
CA GLY A 225 -22.73 29.38 -18.40
C GLY A 225 -21.60 28.52 -18.95
N ASP A 226 -20.38 28.64 -18.41
CA ASP A 226 -19.19 28.01 -18.95
C ASP A 226 -19.17 26.50 -18.73
N ARG A 227 -18.70 25.72 -19.71
CA ARG A 227 -18.86 24.26 -19.74
C ARG A 227 -17.52 23.54 -19.57
N PHE A 228 -17.50 22.50 -18.73
CA PHE A 228 -16.28 21.76 -18.44
C PHE A 228 -16.53 20.28 -18.12
N TYR A 229 -15.49 19.47 -18.33
CA TYR A 229 -15.50 18.05 -18.02
C TYR A 229 -14.88 17.80 -16.63
N TYR A 230 -15.52 16.92 -15.86
CA TYR A 230 -14.98 16.43 -14.59
C TYR A 230 -14.26 15.10 -14.81
N GLU A 231 -12.93 15.07 -14.63
CA GLU A 231 -12.17 13.83 -14.67
C GLU A 231 -12.06 13.24 -13.25
N ASN A 232 -12.55 12.01 -13.10
CA ASN A 232 -12.73 11.38 -11.81
C ASN A 232 -11.39 10.88 -11.25
N ARG A 233 -10.66 11.80 -10.61
CA ARG A 233 -9.63 11.61 -9.57
C ARG A 233 -8.93 12.96 -9.36
N ASN A 234 -9.46 13.85 -8.50
CA ASN A 234 -8.76 15.01 -7.90
C ASN A 234 -7.80 15.87 -8.76
N ILE A 235 -7.90 15.83 -10.09
CA ILE A 235 -6.87 16.38 -10.98
C ILE A 235 -7.64 17.12 -12.07
N HIS A 236 -7.98 18.36 -11.75
CA HIS A 236 -8.32 19.44 -12.68
C HIS A 236 -9.62 19.33 -13.52
N ASN A 237 -10.16 20.50 -13.86
CA ASN A 237 -11.26 20.68 -14.81
C ASN A 237 -10.68 21.05 -16.17
N VAL A 238 -11.26 20.54 -17.26
CA VAL A 238 -10.90 20.94 -18.62
C VAL A 238 -12.04 21.75 -19.23
N ARG A 239 -11.78 23.01 -19.61
CA ARG A 239 -12.78 23.86 -20.28
C ARG A 239 -13.02 23.36 -21.70
N VAL A 240 -14.29 23.29 -22.11
CA VAL A 240 -14.69 22.64 -23.36
C VAL A 240 -14.18 23.38 -24.59
N ASP A 241 -14.15 24.71 -24.53
CA ASP A 241 -13.90 25.54 -25.71
C ASP A 241 -12.43 25.57 -26.11
N ASP A 242 -11.53 25.63 -25.12
CA ASP A 242 -10.09 25.85 -25.34
C ASP A 242 -9.20 24.73 -24.77
N TRP A 243 -9.80 23.73 -24.12
CA TRP A 243 -9.10 22.59 -23.51
C TRP A 243 -8.10 22.97 -22.41
N THR A 244 -8.23 24.16 -21.83
CA THR A 244 -7.37 24.62 -20.75
C THR A 244 -7.67 23.87 -19.45
N ILE A 245 -6.62 23.52 -18.71
CA ILE A 245 -6.68 22.75 -17.46
C ILE A 245 -6.74 23.72 -16.26
N HIS A 246 -7.75 23.59 -15.40
CA HIS A 246 -8.01 24.49 -14.27
C HIS A 246 -8.15 23.75 -12.94
N CYS A 247 -7.78 24.42 -11.84
CA CYS A 247 -7.97 23.89 -10.50
C CYS A 247 -9.46 23.53 -10.27
N PRO A 248 -9.78 22.34 -9.70
CA PRO A 248 -11.16 21.87 -9.59
C PRO A 248 -12.05 22.74 -8.68
N LYS A 249 -11.45 23.63 -7.89
CA LYS A 249 -12.14 24.48 -6.92
C LYS A 249 -12.58 25.84 -7.47
N VAL A 250 -12.14 26.22 -8.66
CA VAL A 250 -12.41 27.52 -9.27
C VAL A 250 -13.07 27.33 -10.63
N CYS A 251 -14.11 28.12 -10.92
CA CYS A 251 -14.70 28.13 -12.26
C CYS A 251 -13.74 28.81 -13.25
N PRO A 252 -13.42 28.17 -14.38
CA PRO A 252 -12.51 28.75 -15.37
C PRO A 252 -13.04 30.02 -16.03
N GLY A 253 -14.34 30.08 -16.32
CA GLY A 253 -14.94 31.25 -16.97
C GLY A 253 -15.02 32.50 -16.09
N CYS A 254 -15.41 32.36 -14.82
CA CYS A 254 -15.64 33.53 -13.94
C CYS A 254 -14.66 33.65 -12.76
N GLY A 255 -13.76 32.70 -12.54
CA GLY A 255 -12.81 32.74 -11.42
C GLY A 255 -13.42 32.51 -10.04
N GLU A 256 -14.73 32.23 -9.95
CA GLU A 256 -15.39 32.04 -8.66
C GLU A 256 -15.12 30.68 -8.03
N LYS A 257 -14.92 30.69 -6.70
CA LYS A 257 -14.68 29.47 -5.92
C LYS A 257 -16.00 28.74 -5.72
N ARG A 258 -16.06 27.46 -6.10
CA ARG A 258 -17.25 26.65 -5.85
C ARG A 258 -17.38 26.35 -4.36
N LYS A 259 -18.51 26.75 -3.75
CA LYS A 259 -18.97 26.19 -2.46
C LYS A 259 -19.48 24.78 -2.72
N LEU A 260 -18.64 23.76 -2.47
CA LEU A 260 -19.13 22.38 -2.39
C LEU A 260 -19.93 22.22 -1.09
N HIS A 261 -21.04 21.48 -1.13
CA HIS A 261 -21.91 21.23 0.02
C HIS A 261 -21.08 20.83 1.25
N GLY A 262 -21.12 21.66 2.32
CA GLY A 262 -20.63 21.30 3.65
C GLY A 262 -19.49 22.12 4.25
N GLY A 263 -18.93 23.13 3.57
CA GLY A 263 -18.03 24.10 4.23
C GLY A 263 -16.88 24.64 3.39
N VAL A 264 -16.33 25.78 3.84
CA VAL A 264 -15.16 26.44 3.26
C VAL A 264 -13.90 25.75 3.78
N TYR A 265 -13.19 25.00 2.94
CA TYR A 265 -11.85 24.53 3.28
C TYR A 265 -10.86 25.71 3.29
N GLN A 266 -10.02 25.81 4.31
CA GLN A 266 -8.87 26.70 4.30
C GLN A 266 -7.89 26.34 3.17
N PRO A 267 -7.16 27.33 2.61
CA PRO A 267 -6.26 27.15 1.48
C PRO A 267 -4.97 26.46 1.93
N THR A 268 -5.00 25.15 2.12
CA THR A 268 -3.78 24.36 2.39
C THR A 268 -3.66 23.12 1.51
N HIS A 269 -4.57 22.93 0.56
CA HIS A 269 -4.46 21.87 -0.45
C HIS A 269 -4.17 22.50 -1.81
N SER A 270 -2.89 22.77 -2.06
CA SER A 270 -2.33 23.00 -3.39
C SER A 270 -2.48 21.73 -4.22
N CYS A 271 -3.25 21.79 -5.31
CA CYS A 271 -2.89 21.00 -6.49
C CYS A 271 -1.49 21.51 -6.88
N GLY A 272 -0.49 20.62 -6.91
CA GLY A 272 0.93 20.96 -6.83
C GLY A 272 1.50 21.78 -8.01
N TRP A 273 1.11 23.04 -8.12
CA TRP A 273 1.69 24.07 -8.99
C TRP A 273 1.79 25.44 -8.33
N ASP A 274 1.51 25.54 -7.03
CA ASP A 274 1.77 26.75 -6.24
C ASP A 274 2.77 26.39 -5.15
N VAL A 275 4.07 26.62 -5.39
CA VAL A 275 5.00 27.41 -4.54
C VAL A 275 6.33 27.57 -5.29
N MET A 276 6.65 28.78 -5.74
CA MET A 276 7.90 29.49 -5.37
C MET A 276 7.53 30.98 -5.23
N ARG A 277 7.87 31.57 -4.08
CA ARG A 277 7.56 32.95 -3.63
C ARG A 277 8.40 34.00 -4.41
N ASP A 278 8.26 35.32 -4.33
CA ASP A 278 7.60 36.29 -3.43
C ASP A 278 7.42 37.60 -4.25
N GLU A 279 6.34 38.36 -4.03
CA GLU A 279 6.16 39.79 -4.41
C GLU A 279 5.96 40.23 -5.89
N THR A 280 6.03 39.37 -6.91
CA THR A 280 5.97 39.79 -8.34
C THR A 280 4.63 39.56 -9.06
N TYR A 281 3.50 39.92 -8.44
CA TYR A 281 2.17 39.84 -9.09
C TYR A 281 1.92 41.02 -10.06
N LYS A 282 2.72 41.11 -11.12
CA LYS A 282 2.42 41.91 -12.32
C LYS A 282 3.01 41.26 -13.57
N GLN A 283 2.28 40.32 -14.17
CA GLN A 283 2.06 40.09 -15.61
C GLN A 283 1.48 38.68 -15.78
N LYS A 284 0.33 38.55 -16.48
CA LYS A 284 0.26 37.90 -17.80
C LYS A 284 1.31 36.80 -17.92
N ASP A 285 0.91 35.53 -17.94
CA ASP A 285 1.47 34.53 -18.87
C ASP A 285 0.83 33.16 -18.69
N HIS A 286 0.49 32.56 -19.83
CA HIS A 286 0.28 31.13 -19.99
C HIS A 286 1.65 30.46 -19.99
N ALA A 287 1.88 29.47 -19.11
CA ALA A 287 3.08 28.65 -19.22
C ALA A 287 2.98 27.78 -20.49
N PRO A 288 3.98 27.77 -21.39
CA PRO A 288 3.97 26.90 -22.54
C PRO A 288 4.09 25.44 -22.09
N ILE A 289 3.13 24.60 -22.48
CA ILE A 289 3.25 23.14 -22.36
C ILE A 289 4.40 22.68 -23.25
N ASN A 290 5.29 21.87 -22.69
CA ASN A 290 6.35 21.22 -23.44
C ASN A 290 5.73 20.30 -24.52
N LYS A 291 6.29 20.31 -25.75
CA LYS A 291 5.78 19.54 -26.90
C LYS A 291 5.63 18.03 -26.62
N ASN A 292 6.50 17.44 -25.80
CA ASN A 292 6.44 16.04 -25.40
C ASN A 292 5.32 15.77 -24.40
N GLU A 293 5.05 16.71 -23.49
CA GLU A 293 3.88 16.62 -22.60
C GLU A 293 2.58 16.74 -23.39
N LEU A 294 2.53 17.65 -24.38
CA LEU A 294 1.38 17.76 -25.28
C LEU A 294 1.17 16.46 -26.06
N GLN A 295 2.23 15.91 -26.66
CA GLN A 295 2.16 14.66 -27.44
C GLN A 295 1.73 13.47 -26.57
N TRP A 296 2.25 13.37 -25.35
CA TRP A 296 1.82 12.34 -24.41
C TRP A 296 0.34 12.47 -24.05
N LEU A 297 -0.13 13.71 -23.83
CA LEU A 297 -1.53 14.01 -23.57
C LEU A 297 -2.43 13.66 -24.78
N MET A 298 -1.99 13.98 -26.00
CA MET A 298 -2.72 13.66 -27.23
C MET A 298 -2.82 12.14 -27.47
N ARG A 299 -1.75 11.38 -27.17
CA ARG A 299 -1.76 9.91 -27.16
C ARG A 299 -2.76 9.35 -26.16
N TYR A 300 -2.70 9.84 -24.94
CA TYR A 300 -3.56 9.37 -23.85
C TYR A 300 -5.05 9.61 -24.16
N LEU A 301 -5.36 10.72 -24.82
CA LEU A 301 -6.72 11.09 -25.21
C LEU A 301 -7.17 10.45 -26.53
N GLY A 302 -6.33 9.63 -27.17
CA GLY A 302 -6.66 8.92 -28.41
C GLY A 302 -6.89 9.86 -29.61
N ARG A 303 -6.14 10.96 -29.68
CA ARG A 303 -6.25 11.99 -30.73
C ARG A 303 -5.00 12.15 -31.59
N GLU A 304 -4.12 11.16 -31.60
CA GLU A 304 -3.12 11.08 -32.67
C GLU A 304 -3.83 10.68 -33.97
N SER A 305 -3.74 11.53 -34.98
CA SER A 305 -3.98 11.19 -36.39
C SER A 305 -2.72 10.63 -37.01
#